data_AF-A0A7Y4THT6-F1
#
_entry.id   AF-A0A7Y4THT6-F1
#
_cell.length_a   1.000
_cell.length_b   1.000
_cell.length_c   1.000
_cell.angle_alpha   90.00
_cell.angle_beta   90.00
_cell.angle_gamma   90.00
#
_symmetry.space_group_name_H-M   'P 1'
#
loop_
_entity.id
_entity.type
_entity.pdbx_description
1 polymer ?
#
loop_
_entity_poly.entity_id
_entity_poly.type
_entity_poly.pdbx_seq_one_letter_code
_entity_poly.pdbx_strand_id
1 'polypeptide(L)'
;MAIRTSSAREVERLIADLHEADPSAREAAVARLRIIGPRAIARLSALLDGTSAPAVRTDALRVLEGQADPRARTLALTALASVDAPVLLAAIAVLRGWLPDDADARVRDALTGLALDPARPADARAAR
;
A
#
# COMPACT_ATOMS: atom_id res chain seq x y z
N MET A 1 18.50 0.85 -27.21
CA MET A 1 17.96 0.12 -26.04
C MET A 1 18.33 0.84 -24.72
N ALA A 2 17.78 2.05 -24.46
CA ALA A 2 18.16 2.91 -23.32
C ALA A 2 17.00 3.25 -22.36
N ILE A 3 15.75 3.06 -22.80
CA ILE A 3 14.55 3.53 -22.10
C ILE A 3 14.29 2.74 -20.80
N ARG A 4 14.60 1.43 -20.79
CA ARG A 4 14.30 0.54 -19.65
C ARG A 4 15.16 0.83 -18.41
N THR A 5 16.40 1.28 -18.59
CA THR A 5 17.28 1.68 -17.48
C THR A 5 16.84 3.04 -16.90
N SER A 6 16.31 3.93 -17.74
CA SER A 6 15.77 5.21 -17.31
C SER A 6 14.54 5.04 -16.43
N SER A 7 13.59 4.18 -16.83
CA SER A 7 12.38 3.93 -16.04
C SER A 7 12.66 3.27 -14.69
N ALA A 8 13.66 2.38 -14.63
CA ALA A 8 14.05 1.77 -13.36
C ALA A 8 14.66 2.81 -12.41
N ARG A 9 15.59 3.64 -12.90
CA ARG A 9 16.17 4.75 -12.11
C ARG A 9 15.12 5.76 -11.65
N GLU A 10 14.12 6.03 -12.47
CA GLU A 10 13.01 6.90 -12.10
C GLU A 10 12.19 6.33 -10.94
N VAL A 11 11.84 5.03 -10.99
CA VAL A 11 11.13 4.38 -9.87
C VAL A 11 11.95 4.41 -8.60
N GLU A 12 13.25 4.11 -8.65
CA GLU A 12 14.12 4.16 -7.47
C GLU A 12 14.22 5.57 -6.88
N ARG A 13 14.30 6.60 -7.73
CA ARG A 13 14.29 8.00 -7.28
C ARG A 13 12.96 8.36 -6.60
N LEU A 14 11.83 7.98 -7.20
CA LEU A 14 10.53 8.23 -6.60
C LEU A 14 10.34 7.47 -5.28
N ILE A 15 10.92 6.28 -5.16
CA ILE A 15 10.95 5.55 -3.88
C ILE A 15 11.79 6.29 -2.84
N ALA A 16 12.94 6.84 -3.22
CA ALA A 16 13.74 7.68 -2.33
C ALA A 16 12.97 8.93 -1.88
N ASP A 17 12.22 9.55 -2.80
CA ASP A 17 11.36 10.71 -2.48
C ASP A 17 10.26 10.35 -1.46
N LEU A 18 9.84 9.09 -1.33
CA LEU A 18 8.92 8.66 -0.25
C LEU A 18 9.57 8.67 1.14
N HIS A 19 10.89 8.57 1.22
CA HIS A 19 11.64 8.64 2.47
C HIS A 19 11.94 10.08 2.91
N GLU A 20 11.75 11.05 2.03
CA GLU A 20 12.01 12.46 2.33
C GLU A 20 11.03 13.04 3.35
N ALA A 21 11.53 13.98 4.15
CA ALA A 21 10.73 14.62 5.19
C ALA A 21 9.64 15.55 4.59
N ASP A 22 9.86 16.10 3.40
CA ASP A 22 8.93 17.01 2.72
C ASP A 22 7.64 16.29 2.31
N PRO A 23 6.47 16.64 2.90
CA PRO A 23 5.18 16.05 2.54
C PRO A 23 4.82 16.25 1.08
N SER A 24 5.19 17.39 0.48
CA SER A 24 4.86 17.71 -0.92
C SER A 24 5.61 16.80 -1.87
N ALA A 25 6.88 16.52 -1.59
CA ALA A 25 7.69 15.57 -2.33
C ALA A 25 7.11 14.16 -2.27
N ARG A 26 6.70 13.69 -1.08
CA ARG A 26 6.08 12.37 -0.91
C ARG A 26 4.77 12.26 -1.68
N GLU A 27 3.89 13.25 -1.61
CA GLU A 27 2.63 13.24 -2.34
C GLU A 27 2.84 13.20 -3.86
N ALA A 28 3.78 14.00 -4.36
CA ALA A 28 4.14 13.98 -5.78
C ALA A 28 4.75 12.63 -6.21
N ALA A 29 5.53 11.99 -5.34
CA ALA A 29 6.08 10.67 -5.58
C ALA A 29 4.99 9.59 -5.61
N VAL A 30 4.05 9.61 -4.66
CA VAL A 30 2.88 8.71 -4.63
C VAL A 30 2.09 8.82 -5.94
N ALA A 31 1.75 10.05 -6.36
CA ALA A 31 0.99 10.27 -7.59
C ALA A 31 1.72 9.74 -8.83
N ARG A 32 3.01 9.99 -8.95
CA ARG A 32 3.82 9.51 -10.09
C ARG A 32 3.97 7.99 -10.10
N LEU A 33 4.18 7.36 -8.95
CA LEU A 33 4.28 5.91 -8.85
C LEU A 33 2.95 5.23 -9.23
N ARG A 34 1.80 5.81 -8.88
CA ARG A 34 0.47 5.34 -9.32
C ARG A 34 0.32 5.36 -10.84
N ILE A 35 0.86 6.39 -11.51
CA ILE A 35 0.85 6.49 -12.98
C ILE A 35 1.76 5.43 -13.62
N ILE A 36 2.91 5.14 -13.01
CA ILE A 36 3.81 4.07 -13.48
C ILE A 36 3.17 2.68 -13.36
N GLY A 37 2.33 2.48 -12.35
CA GLY A 37 1.47 1.31 -12.20
C GLY A 37 2.23 0.03 -11.80
N PRO A 38 1.89 -1.16 -12.37
CA PRO A 38 2.37 -2.46 -11.89
C PRO A 38 3.89 -2.61 -11.75
N ARG A 39 4.67 -1.87 -12.56
CA ARG A 39 6.14 -1.89 -12.47
C ARG A 39 6.66 -1.31 -11.16
N ALA A 40 5.98 -0.31 -10.60
CA ALA A 40 6.33 0.26 -9.30
C ALA A 40 6.03 -0.73 -8.16
N ILE A 41 4.95 -1.49 -8.26
CA ILE A 41 4.49 -2.45 -7.23
C ILE A 41 5.57 -3.47 -6.88
N ALA A 42 6.29 -3.98 -7.88
CA ALA A 42 7.38 -4.94 -7.65
C ALA A 42 8.56 -4.38 -6.84
N ARG A 43 8.73 -3.06 -6.80
CA ARG A 43 9.77 -2.38 -6.01
C ARG A 43 9.26 -1.92 -4.65
N LEU A 44 7.97 -1.62 -4.56
CA LEU A 44 7.31 -1.24 -3.31
C LEU A 44 7.17 -2.40 -2.32
N SER A 45 7.22 -3.66 -2.77
CA SER A 45 7.14 -4.82 -1.86
C SER A 45 8.24 -4.78 -0.79
N ALA A 46 9.47 -4.39 -1.16
CA ALA A 46 10.59 -4.29 -0.24
C ALA A 46 10.37 -3.23 0.87
N LEU A 47 9.62 -2.16 0.58
CA LEU A 47 9.29 -1.13 1.58
C LEU A 47 8.25 -1.64 2.58
N LEU A 48 7.32 -2.48 2.14
CA LEU A 48 6.21 -2.97 2.96
C LEU A 48 6.60 -4.17 3.83
N ASP A 49 7.50 -5.01 3.32
CA ASP A 49 8.06 -6.17 4.02
C ASP A 49 9.22 -5.78 4.99
N GLY A 50 9.78 -4.59 4.81
CA GLY A 50 10.94 -4.11 5.56
C GLY A 50 10.62 -3.32 6.84
N THR A 51 11.68 -2.78 7.45
CA THR A 51 11.64 -1.94 8.66
C THR A 51 11.47 -0.45 8.36
N SER A 52 10.95 -0.10 7.17
CA SER A 52 10.73 1.30 6.78
C SER A 52 9.78 2.00 7.75
N ALA A 53 9.98 3.31 7.92
CA ALA A 53 9.17 4.11 8.83
C ALA A 53 7.66 3.99 8.48
N PRO A 54 6.75 4.04 9.48
CA PRO A 54 5.31 3.89 9.26
C PRO A 54 4.73 4.84 8.21
N ALA A 55 5.24 6.08 8.14
CA ALA A 55 4.85 7.06 7.12
C ALA A 55 5.17 6.57 5.68
N VAL A 56 6.37 6.03 5.47
CA VAL A 56 6.80 5.50 4.16
C VAL A 56 5.96 4.29 3.77
N ARG A 57 5.68 3.39 4.72
CA ARG A 57 4.82 2.22 4.49
C ARG A 57 3.39 2.63 4.16
N THR A 58 2.88 3.67 4.82
CA THR A 58 1.56 4.26 4.54
C THR A 58 1.51 4.85 3.13
N ASP A 59 2.50 5.65 2.73
CA ASP A 59 2.55 6.23 1.39
C ASP A 59 2.75 5.15 0.31
N ALA A 60 3.52 4.10 0.58
CA ALA A 60 3.63 2.95 -0.31
C ALA A 60 2.28 2.23 -0.49
N LEU A 61 1.49 2.03 0.57
CA LEU A 61 0.12 1.48 0.48
C LEU A 61 -0.82 2.42 -0.28
N ARG A 62 -0.68 3.75 -0.13
CA ARG A 62 -1.45 4.73 -0.93
C ARG A 62 -1.12 4.65 -2.42
N VAL A 63 0.07 4.20 -2.81
CA VAL A 63 0.38 3.90 -4.22
C VAL A 63 -0.40 2.67 -4.71
N LEU A 64 -0.57 1.66 -3.86
CA LEU A 64 -1.25 0.42 -4.21
C LEU A 64 -2.78 0.57 -4.32
N GLU A 65 -3.35 1.60 -3.69
CA GLU A 65 -4.78 1.85 -3.69
C GLU A 65 -5.34 2.04 -5.12
N GLY A 66 -6.39 1.30 -5.46
CA GLY A 66 -7.01 1.32 -6.79
C GLY A 66 -6.20 0.63 -7.89
N GLN A 67 -5.07 -0.01 -7.58
CA GLN A 67 -4.32 -0.81 -8.55
C GLN A 67 -4.87 -2.24 -8.60
N ALA A 68 -5.29 -2.70 -9.78
CA ALA A 68 -5.83 -4.05 -10.01
C ALA A 68 -4.74 -5.14 -10.13
N ASP A 69 -3.60 -4.98 -9.45
CA ASP A 69 -2.52 -5.97 -9.43
C ASP A 69 -2.68 -6.89 -8.21
N PRO A 70 -2.79 -8.22 -8.37
CA PRO A 70 -2.94 -9.15 -7.24
C PRO A 70 -1.83 -9.05 -6.19
N ARG A 71 -0.64 -8.56 -6.54
CA ARG A 71 0.45 -8.30 -5.59
C ARG A 71 0.09 -7.18 -4.62
N ALA A 72 -0.63 -6.15 -5.08
CA ALA A 72 -1.12 -5.07 -4.22
C ALA A 72 -2.03 -5.62 -3.12
N ARG A 73 -2.93 -6.54 -3.49
CA ARG A 73 -3.80 -7.24 -2.55
C ARG A 73 -3.02 -8.06 -1.53
N THR A 74 -2.05 -8.86 -1.99
CA THR A 74 -1.23 -9.69 -1.08
C THR A 74 -0.44 -8.82 -0.09
N LEU A 75 0.18 -7.74 -0.56
CA LEU A 75 0.93 -6.81 0.30
C LEU A 75 0.01 -6.12 1.32
N ALA A 76 -1.19 -5.70 0.92
CA ALA A 76 -2.15 -5.09 1.83
C ALA A 76 -2.69 -6.09 2.88
N LEU A 77 -2.93 -7.35 2.51
CA LEU A 77 -3.30 -8.40 3.47
C LEU A 77 -2.23 -8.60 4.54
N THR A 78 -0.95 -8.61 4.16
CA THR A 78 0.17 -8.68 5.12
C THR A 78 0.20 -7.45 6.02
N ALA A 79 -0.03 -6.26 5.47
CA ALA A 79 0.00 -5.00 6.22
C ALA A 79 -1.12 -4.88 7.27
N LEU A 80 -2.20 -5.67 7.21
CA LEU A 80 -3.21 -5.75 8.29
C LEU A 80 -2.63 -6.26 9.62
N ALA A 81 -1.47 -6.92 9.62
CA ALA A 81 -0.77 -7.32 10.84
C ALA A 81 -0.02 -6.15 11.51
N SER A 82 0.04 -4.97 10.89
CA SER A 82 0.73 -3.82 11.44
C SER A 82 0.10 -3.34 12.76
N VAL A 83 0.95 -2.98 13.71
CA VAL A 83 0.55 -2.29 14.96
C VAL A 83 0.38 -0.78 14.73
N ASP A 84 0.99 -0.24 13.68
CA ASP A 84 0.88 1.16 13.31
C ASP A 84 -0.49 1.44 12.67
N ALA A 85 -1.33 2.23 13.35
CA ALA A 85 -2.68 2.54 12.89
C ALA A 85 -2.74 3.15 11.48
N PRO A 86 -1.87 4.11 11.08
CA PRO A 86 -1.89 4.67 9.72
C PRO A 86 -1.62 3.63 8.63
N VAL A 87 -0.68 2.70 8.88
CA VAL A 87 -0.34 1.62 7.94
C VAL A 87 -1.51 0.67 7.81
N LEU A 88 -2.14 0.30 8.94
CA LEU A 88 -3.29 -0.58 8.96
C LEU A 88 -4.49 0.05 8.22
N LEU A 89 -4.79 1.33 8.45
CA LEU A 89 -5.88 2.02 7.76
C LEU A 89 -5.63 2.12 6.24
N ALA A 90 -4.40 2.41 5.83
CA ALA A 90 -4.04 2.42 4.41
C ALA A 90 -4.18 1.03 3.78
N ALA A 91 -3.84 -0.04 4.51
CA ALA A 91 -4.05 -1.41 4.04
C ALA A 91 -5.54 -1.74 3.84
N ILE A 92 -6.40 -1.32 4.78
CA ILE A 92 -7.86 -1.46 4.63
C ILE A 92 -8.34 -0.72 3.37
N ALA A 93 -7.89 0.52 3.14
CA ALA A 93 -8.27 1.29 1.96
C ALA A 93 -7.93 0.58 0.65
N VAL A 94 -6.73 -0.03 0.55
CA VAL A 94 -6.35 -0.84 -0.62
C VAL A 94 -7.31 -2.02 -0.81
N LEU A 95 -7.61 -2.76 0.27
CA LEU A 95 -8.42 -3.97 0.22
C LEU A 95 -9.90 -3.71 -0.10
N ARG A 96 -10.43 -2.53 0.25
CA ARG A 96 -11.81 -2.15 -0.10
C ARG A 96 -12.06 -2.13 -1.61
N GLY A 97 -11.05 -1.80 -2.40
CA GLY A 97 -11.13 -1.86 -3.87
C GLY A 97 -11.39 -3.26 -4.43
N TRP A 98 -11.18 -4.30 -3.64
CA TRP A 98 -11.34 -5.71 -4.03
C TRP A 98 -12.66 -6.34 -3.54
N LEU A 99 -13.44 -5.61 -2.73
CA LEU A 99 -14.74 -6.08 -2.23
C LEU A 99 -15.83 -6.26 -3.30
N PRO A 100 -15.92 -5.42 -4.35
CA PRO A 100 -16.93 -5.57 -5.39
C PRO A 100 -16.81 -6.86 -6.21
N ASP A 101 -15.64 -7.50 -6.21
CA ASP A 101 -15.42 -8.76 -6.91
C ASP A 101 -15.84 -9.94 -6.01
N ASP A 102 -16.94 -10.63 -6.36
CA ASP A 102 -17.49 -11.78 -5.62
C ASP A 102 -16.43 -12.88 -5.32
N ALA A 103 -15.33 -12.94 -6.08
CA ALA A 103 -14.27 -13.93 -5.91
C ALA A 103 -13.39 -13.75 -4.65
N ASP A 104 -13.32 -12.57 -4.04
CA ASP A 104 -12.29 -12.28 -3.03
C ASP A 104 -12.71 -12.55 -1.58
N ALA A 105 -13.20 -13.77 -1.33
CA ALA A 105 -13.59 -14.26 0.00
C ALA A 105 -12.51 -14.02 1.06
N ARG A 106 -11.23 -14.22 0.72
CA ARG A 106 -10.11 -13.96 1.64
C ARG A 106 -10.02 -12.50 2.10
N VAL A 107 -10.31 -11.55 1.22
CA VAL A 107 -10.30 -10.12 1.59
C VAL A 107 -11.47 -9.81 2.50
N ARG A 108 -12.65 -10.34 2.20
CA ARG A 108 -13.84 -10.19 3.06
C ARG A 108 -13.58 -10.76 4.44
N ASP A 109 -13.13 -12.01 4.52
CA ASP A 109 -12.86 -12.70 5.79
C ASP A 109 -11.84 -11.93 6.63
N ALA A 110 -10.77 -11.41 6.01
CA ALA A 110 -9.78 -10.62 6.71
C ALA A 110 -10.34 -9.31 7.28
N LEU A 111 -11.14 -8.56 6.49
CA LEU A 111 -11.76 -7.32 6.94
C LEU A 111 -12.85 -7.55 7.99
N THR A 112 -13.65 -8.62 7.84
CA THR A 112 -14.65 -9.04 8.84
C THR A 112 -13.98 -9.46 10.13
N GLY A 113 -12.93 -10.29 10.07
CA GLY A 113 -12.15 -10.69 11.24
C GLY A 113 -11.55 -9.48 11.97
N LEU A 114 -10.99 -8.54 11.22
CA LEU A 114 -10.47 -7.29 11.77
C LEU A 114 -11.56 -6.45 12.45
N ALA A 115 -12.75 -6.34 11.85
CA ALA A 115 -13.86 -5.57 12.41
C ALA A 115 -14.40 -6.17 13.73
N LEU A 116 -14.25 -7.48 13.91
CA LEU A 116 -14.72 -8.23 15.08
C LEU A 116 -13.65 -8.40 16.17
N ASP A 117 -12.38 -8.11 15.88
CA ASP A 117 -11.27 -8.29 16.82
C ASP A 117 -11.19 -7.13 17.83
N PRO A 118 -11.57 -7.31 19.11
CA PRO A 118 -11.59 -6.24 20.10
C PRO A 118 -10.19 -5.69 20.44
N ALA A 119 -9.12 -6.42 20.10
CA ALA A 119 -7.75 -5.95 20.28
C ALA A 119 -7.34 -4.91 19.22
N ARG A 120 -8.12 -4.73 18.15
CA ARG A 120 -7.84 -3.75 17.10
C ARG A 120 -8.34 -2.35 17.44
N PRO A 121 -7.64 -1.30 16.95
CA PRO A 121 -8.06 0.08 17.13
C PRO A 121 -9.51 0.32 16.69
N ALA A 122 -10.22 1.24 17.35
CA ALA A 122 -11.63 1.51 17.03
C ALA A 122 -11.82 1.99 15.57
N ASP A 123 -10.94 2.88 15.11
CA ASP A 123 -10.98 3.41 13.75
C ASP A 123 -10.79 2.32 12.70
N ALA A 124 -9.90 1.37 12.98
CA ALA A 124 -9.66 0.19 12.15
C ALA A 124 -10.91 -0.69 12.04
N ARG A 125 -11.58 -0.95 13.17
CA ARG A 125 -12.80 -1.75 13.21
C ARG A 125 -14.00 -1.07 12.54
N ALA A 126 -14.02 0.25 12.55
CA ALA A 126 -15.08 1.07 11.96
C ALA A 126 -14.90 1.31 10.44
N ALA A 127 -13.72 1.02 9.88
CA ALA A 127 -13.38 1.25 8.48
C ALA A 127 -14.02 0.21 7.52
N ARG A 128 -15.36 0.13 7.53
CA ARG A 128 -16.20 -0.76 6.71
C ARG A 128 -16.45 -0.19 5.34
#